data_AF-A0A0P7VP48-F1
#
_entry.id   AF-A0A0P7VP48-F1
#
_cell.length_a   1.000
_cell.length_b   1.000
_cell.length_c   1.000
_cell.angle_alpha   90.00
_cell.angle_beta   90.00
_cell.angle_gamma   90.00
#
_symmetry.space_group_name_H-M   'P 1'
#
loop_
_entity.id
_entity.type
_entity.pdbx_description
1 polymer ?
#
loop_
_entity_poly.entity_id
_entity_poly.type
_entity_poly.pdbx_seq_one_letter_code
_entity_poly.pdbx_strand_id
1 'polypeptide(L)'
;MTLSAIALNCSLKPSSADEASSTDRMIGLIAEHLAREDVTLSETIRVADHDVKPGVTSDEGAGDAWPAMREKVLAADILILAGPVWLGQPSSIAKRVLERMDAFLVCGTACKRDPVSGVIGV
;
A
#
# COMPACT_ATOMS: atom_id res chain seq x y z
N MET A 1 4.23 23.12 2.03
CA MET A 1 4.55 21.84 2.70
C MET A 1 4.60 20.80 1.59
N THR A 2 5.70 20.06 1.46
CA THR A 2 5.81 18.98 0.46
C THR A 2 5.00 17.79 0.95
N LEU A 3 4.06 17.31 0.14
CA LEU A 3 3.25 16.13 0.50
C LEU A 3 4.08 14.86 0.26
N SER A 4 3.78 13.82 1.02
CA SER A 4 4.42 12.52 0.93
C SER A 4 3.45 11.47 0.39
N ALA A 5 3.94 10.62 -0.52
CA ALA A 5 3.22 9.44 -0.99
C ALA A 5 3.96 8.17 -0.57
N ILE A 6 3.21 7.08 -0.40
CA ILE A 6 3.75 5.73 -0.23
C ILE A 6 3.01 4.79 -1.18
N ALA A 7 3.71 3.84 -1.77
CA ALA A 7 3.11 2.84 -2.65
C ALA A 7 3.15 1.44 -2.03
N LEU A 8 2.01 0.76 -2.03
CA LEU A 8 1.91 -0.67 -1.76
C LEU A 8 1.76 -1.40 -3.08
N ASN A 9 2.81 -2.13 -3.47
CA ASN A 9 2.80 -2.95 -4.66
C ASN A 9 2.31 -4.36 -4.33
N CYS A 10 1.08 -4.64 -4.72
CA CYS A 10 0.37 -5.89 -4.53
C CYS A 10 0.51 -6.86 -5.72
N SER A 11 1.61 -6.77 -6.47
CA SER A 11 1.99 -7.81 -7.44
C SER A 11 2.17 -9.15 -6.73
N LEU A 12 1.79 -10.24 -7.39
CA LEU A 12 1.94 -11.60 -6.87
C LEU A 12 3.40 -12.07 -6.88
N LYS A 13 4.25 -11.41 -7.67
CA LYS A 13 5.68 -11.73 -7.77
C LYS A 13 6.44 -11.02 -6.64
N PRO A 14 7.23 -11.75 -5.83
CA PRO A 14 8.16 -11.12 -4.91
C PRO A 14 9.26 -10.39 -5.68
N SER A 15 9.97 -9.47 -5.02
CA SER A 15 11.07 -8.73 -5.64
C SER A 15 12.29 -9.61 -5.97
N SER A 16 12.34 -10.83 -5.42
CA SER A 16 13.33 -11.85 -5.78
C SER A 16 13.00 -12.63 -7.05
N ALA A 17 11.84 -12.39 -7.68
CA ALA A 17 11.49 -13.05 -8.94
C ALA A 17 12.36 -12.51 -10.09
N ASP A 18 12.73 -13.39 -11.03
CA ASP A 18 13.58 -13.03 -12.18
C ASP A 18 12.94 -12.00 -13.12
N GLU A 19 11.60 -11.97 -13.17
CA GLU A 19 10.84 -11.05 -14.01
C GLU A 19 10.44 -9.78 -13.25
N ALA A 20 10.72 -8.63 -13.86
CA ALA A 20 10.26 -7.34 -13.36
C ALA A 20 8.72 -7.26 -13.29
N SER A 21 8.22 -6.46 -12.33
CA SER A 21 6.79 -6.25 -12.15
C SER A 21 6.30 -5.07 -12.98
N SER A 22 5.32 -5.30 -13.87
CA SER A 22 4.65 -4.22 -14.61
C SER A 22 4.02 -3.18 -13.67
N THR A 23 3.60 -3.60 -12.46
CA THR A 23 3.08 -2.71 -11.44
C THR A 23 4.13 -1.74 -10.91
N ASP A 24 5.41 -2.12 -10.82
CA ASP A 24 6.47 -1.15 -10.44
C ASP A 24 6.61 -0.05 -11.47
N ARG A 25 6.54 -0.41 -12.75
CA ARG A 25 6.62 0.57 -13.83
C ARG A 25 5.47 1.57 -13.75
N MET A 26 4.26 1.11 -13.44
CA MET A 26 3.11 1.99 -13.23
C MET A 26 3.30 2.91 -12.02
N ILE A 27 3.79 2.38 -10.89
CA ILE A 27 4.12 3.19 -9.71
C ILE A 27 5.16 4.25 -10.05
N GLY A 28 6.20 3.90 -10.82
CA GLY A 28 7.22 4.84 -11.28
C GLY A 28 6.64 6.00 -12.10
N LEU A 29 5.73 5.71 -13.04
CA LEU A 29 5.05 6.74 -13.83
C LEU A 29 4.18 7.67 -12.95
N ILE A 30 3.48 7.10 -11.96
CA ILE A 30 2.70 7.89 -11.00
C ILE A 30 3.63 8.76 -10.16
N ALA A 31 4.74 8.21 -9.67
CA ALA A 31 5.74 8.94 -8.89
C ALA A 31 6.34 10.12 -9.66
N GLU A 32 6.70 9.90 -10.93
CA GLU A 32 7.18 10.96 -11.82
C GLU A 32 6.17 12.09 -12.01
N HIS A 33 4.88 11.74 -12.09
CA HIS A 33 3.82 12.75 -12.23
C HIS A 33 3.58 13.49 -10.90
N LEU A 34 3.49 12.76 -9.79
CA LEU A 34 3.34 13.32 -8.44
C LEU A 34 4.50 14.27 -8.08
N ALA A 35 5.73 13.95 -8.49
CA ALA A 35 6.89 14.81 -8.26
C ALA A 35 6.77 16.19 -8.94
N ARG A 36 6.02 16.30 -10.05
CA ARG A 36 5.75 17.60 -10.70
C ARG A 36 4.76 18.47 -9.92
N GLU A 37 3.98 17.85 -9.04
CA GLU A 37 3.00 18.49 -8.16
C GLU A 37 3.54 18.66 -6.72
N ASP A 38 4.88 18.69 -6.54
CA ASP A 38 5.56 18.80 -5.24
C ASP A 38 5.20 17.69 -4.23
N VAL A 39 4.91 16.48 -4.73
CA VAL A 39 4.67 15.28 -3.91
C VAL A 39 5.85 14.32 -4.02
N THR A 40 6.44 13.93 -2.88
CA THR A 40 7.57 12.98 -2.84
C THR A 40 7.09 11.56 -2.56
N LEU A 41 7.44 10.60 -3.42
CA LEU A 41 7.27 9.17 -3.12
C LEU A 41 8.35 8.72 -2.12
N SER A 42 7.93 8.44 -0.90
CA SER A 42 8.80 8.02 0.21
C SER A 42 9.34 6.61 0.03
N GLU A 43 8.48 5.66 -0.33
CA GLU A 43 8.81 4.25 -0.44
C GLU A 43 7.82 3.53 -1.36
N THR A 44 8.29 2.47 -2.03
CA THR A 44 7.43 1.45 -2.64
C THR A 44 7.66 0.14 -1.93
N ILE A 45 6.64 -0.39 -1.27
CA ILE A 45 6.69 -1.63 -0.52
C ILE A 45 6.10 -2.75 -1.38
N ARG A 46 6.91 -3.76 -1.70
CA ARG A 46 6.41 -5.01 -2.31
C ARG A 46 5.76 -5.86 -1.24
N VAL A 47 4.44 -5.95 -1.24
CA VAL A 47 3.71 -6.70 -0.21
C VAL A 47 4.01 -8.20 -0.26
N ALA A 48 4.31 -8.75 -1.45
CA ALA A 48 4.71 -10.16 -1.62
C ALA A 48 6.03 -10.53 -0.92
N ASP A 49 6.85 -9.56 -0.53
CA ASP A 49 8.11 -9.80 0.20
C ASP A 49 7.89 -9.90 1.73
N HIS A 50 6.67 -9.69 2.19
CA HIS A 50 6.32 -9.61 3.60
C HIS A 50 5.22 -10.61 3.97
N ASP A 51 5.32 -11.20 5.17
CA ASP A 51 4.25 -12.04 5.72
C ASP A 51 3.12 -11.17 6.28
N VAL A 52 2.23 -10.73 5.40
CA VAL A 52 0.98 -10.07 5.79
C VAL A 52 -0.07 -11.15 5.99
N LYS A 53 -0.51 -11.31 7.23
CA LYS A 53 -1.54 -12.29 7.61
C LYS A 53 -2.94 -11.85 7.17
N PRO A 54 -3.85 -12.78 6.87
CA PRO A 54 -5.26 -12.46 6.65
C PRO A 54 -5.93 -12.03 7.96
N GLY A 55 -6.81 -11.03 7.91
CA GLY A 55 -7.56 -10.55 9.06
C GLY A 55 -8.02 -9.10 8.86
N VAL A 56 -8.75 -8.56 9.83
CA VAL A 56 -9.33 -7.20 9.77
C VAL A 56 -8.86 -6.27 10.90
N THR A 57 -7.99 -6.76 11.80
CA THR A 57 -7.46 -5.97 12.91
C THR A 57 -6.12 -5.32 12.56
N SER A 58 -5.53 -4.53 13.48
CA SER A 58 -4.23 -3.89 13.20
C SER A 58 -3.04 -4.85 13.31
N ASP A 59 -3.19 -6.00 13.95
CA ASP A 59 -2.13 -6.99 14.20
C ASP A 59 -2.75 -8.39 14.42
N GLU A 60 -2.40 -9.38 13.58
CA GLU A 60 -2.85 -10.78 13.74
C GLU A 60 -1.81 -11.65 14.51
N GLY A 61 -0.93 -11.01 15.27
CA GLY A 61 0.02 -11.64 16.17
C GLY A 61 1.32 -12.09 15.52
N ALA A 62 2.11 -12.86 16.26
CA ALA A 62 3.52 -13.15 15.99
C ALA A 62 3.88 -13.41 14.51
N GLY A 63 4.72 -12.56 13.93
CA GLY A 63 5.19 -12.67 12.55
C GLY A 63 4.40 -11.84 11.53
N ASP A 64 3.30 -11.19 11.92
CA ASP A 64 2.57 -10.29 11.02
C ASP A 64 3.42 -9.04 10.71
N ALA A 65 3.71 -8.81 9.43
CA ALA A 65 4.43 -7.64 8.96
C ALA A 65 3.54 -6.40 8.80
N TRP A 66 2.21 -6.57 8.86
CA TRP A 66 1.26 -5.48 8.67
C TRP A 66 1.42 -4.31 9.64
N PRO A 67 1.63 -4.49 10.97
CA PRO A 67 1.70 -3.37 11.90
C PRO A 67 2.76 -2.32 11.53
N ALA A 68 3.97 -2.77 11.14
CA ALA A 68 5.05 -1.87 10.72
C ALA A 68 4.74 -1.18 9.38
N MET A 69 4.13 -1.90 8.44
CA MET A 69 3.70 -1.34 7.16
C MET A 69 2.60 -0.28 7.36
N ARG A 70 1.65 -0.58 8.25
CA ARG A 70 0.52 0.28 8.62
C ARG A 70 1.00 1.61 9.19
N GLU A 71 2.03 1.61 10.03
CA GLU A 71 2.62 2.84 10.57
C GLU A 71 3.17 3.74 9.46
N LYS A 72 3.85 3.16 8.46
CA LYS A 72 4.34 3.92 7.30
C LYS A 72 3.19 4.48 6.45
N VAL A 73 2.14 3.69 6.25
CA VAL A 73 0.92 4.14 5.54
C VAL A 73 0.27 5.31 6.27
N LEU A 74 0.16 5.27 7.59
CA LEU A 74 -0.40 6.36 8.40
C LEU A 74 0.46 7.62 8.45
N ALA A 75 1.77 7.49 8.20
CA ALA A 75 2.69 8.61 8.17
C ALA A 75 2.67 9.36 6.82
N ALA A 76 2.20 8.72 5.75
CA ALA A 76 2.12 9.31 4.41
C ALA A 76 0.81 10.09 4.19
N ASP A 77 0.85 11.09 3.32
CA ASP A 77 -0.33 11.90 2.95
C ASP A 77 -1.18 11.23 1.85
N ILE A 78 -0.54 10.43 1.00
CA ILE A 78 -1.12 9.75 -0.16
C ILE A 78 -0.71 8.27 -0.14
N LEU A 79 -1.67 7.37 -0.31
CA LEU A 79 -1.44 5.94 -0.48
C LEU A 79 -1.71 5.54 -1.92
N ILE A 80 -0.72 4.97 -2.59
CA ILE A 80 -0.89 4.32 -3.90
C ILE A 80 -1.06 2.82 -3.65
N LEU A 81 -2.27 2.28 -3.83
CA LEU A 81 -2.53 0.85 -3.78
C LEU A 81 -2.48 0.31 -5.22
N ALA A 82 -1.36 -0.31 -5.57
CA ALA A 82 -1.10 -0.73 -6.95
C ALA A 82 -1.06 -2.26 -7.06
N GLY A 83 -1.82 -2.84 -7.97
CA GLY A 83 -1.86 -4.31 -8.10
C GLY A 83 -2.38 -4.78 -9.45
N PRO A 84 -2.00 -5.99 -9.91
CA PRO A 84 -2.51 -6.50 -11.16
C PRO A 84 -4.00 -6.85 -11.04
N VAL A 85 -4.73 -6.65 -12.13
CA VAL A 85 -6.12 -7.08 -12.28
C VAL A 85 -6.17 -8.41 -13.01
N TRP A 86 -6.84 -9.39 -12.42
CA TRP A 86 -7.05 -10.72 -13.00
C TRP A 86 -8.53 -11.06 -12.93
N LEU A 87 -9.14 -11.43 -14.07
CA LEU A 87 -10.56 -11.78 -14.14
C LEU A 87 -11.50 -10.71 -13.57
N GLY A 88 -11.16 -9.42 -13.76
CA GLY A 88 -11.92 -8.30 -13.22
C GLY A 88 -11.84 -8.15 -11.71
N GLN A 89 -10.84 -8.76 -11.06
CA GLN A 89 -10.62 -8.70 -9.63
C GLN A 89 -9.20 -8.20 -9.31
N PRO A 90 -9.02 -7.45 -8.21
CA PRO A 90 -7.69 -7.15 -7.71
C PRO A 90 -7.00 -8.42 -7.25
N SER A 91 -5.66 -8.40 -7.22
CA SER A 91 -4.84 -9.52 -6.76
C SER A 91 -5.23 -9.97 -5.34
N SER A 92 -4.98 -11.23 -5.00
CA SER A 92 -5.23 -11.76 -3.65
C SER A 92 -4.46 -10.98 -2.57
N ILE A 93 -3.28 -10.48 -2.91
CA ILE A 93 -2.47 -9.63 -2.03
C ILE A 93 -3.14 -8.25 -1.83
N ALA A 94 -3.65 -7.63 -2.89
CA ALA A 94 -4.39 -6.37 -2.78
C ALA A 94 -5.65 -6.53 -1.93
N LYS A 95 -6.40 -7.62 -2.13
CA LYS A 95 -7.57 -7.95 -1.28
C LYS A 95 -7.18 -8.10 0.18
N ARG A 96 -6.08 -8.81 0.47
CA ARG A 96 -5.57 -8.94 1.83
C ARG A 96 -5.25 -7.59 2.43
N VAL A 97 -4.50 -6.74 1.74
CA VAL A 97 -4.22 -5.37 2.21
C VAL A 97 -5.50 -4.61 2.50
N LEU A 98 -6.49 -4.66 1.61
CA LEU A 98 -7.79 -3.99 1.79
C LEU A 98 -8.55 -4.50 3.03
N GLU A 99 -8.54 -5.81 3.30
CA GLU A 99 -9.10 -6.38 4.54
C GLU A 99 -8.39 -5.82 5.78
N ARG A 100 -7.06 -5.71 5.73
CA ARG A 100 -6.27 -5.13 6.83
C ARG A 100 -6.50 -3.63 7.03
N MET A 101 -6.91 -2.93 5.99
CA MET A 101 -7.27 -1.51 6.06
C MET A 101 -8.57 -1.26 6.81
N ASP A 102 -9.44 -2.27 7.01
CA ASP A 102 -10.65 -2.15 7.84
C ASP A 102 -10.33 -1.66 9.26
N ALA A 103 -9.18 -2.08 9.80
CA ALA A 103 -8.66 -1.65 11.09
C ALA A 103 -8.48 -0.12 11.23
N PHE A 104 -8.40 0.61 10.11
CA PHE A 104 -8.33 2.06 10.14
C PHE A 104 -9.65 2.72 10.55
N LEU A 105 -10.79 2.09 10.25
CA LEU A 105 -12.11 2.61 10.60
C LEU A 105 -12.34 2.58 12.12
N VAL A 106 -11.69 1.65 12.83
CA VAL A 106 -11.76 1.52 14.29
C VAL A 106 -10.94 2.61 15.00
N CYS A 107 -9.96 3.22 14.34
CA CYS A 107 -9.13 4.29 14.91
C CYS A 107 -9.92 5.59 15.22
N GLY A 108 -11.06 5.81 14.56
CA GLY A 108 -11.88 7.01 14.74
C GLY A 108 -11.09 8.31 14.55
N THR A 109 -11.35 9.32 15.38
CA THR A 109 -10.71 10.65 15.34
C THR A 109 -9.29 10.71 15.93
N ALA A 110 -8.77 9.59 16.43
CA ALA A 110 -7.41 9.53 17.00
C ALA A 110 -6.32 9.48 15.91
N CYS A 111 -6.69 9.10 14.69
CA CYS A 111 -5.82 9.18 13.51
C CYS A 111 -5.80 10.63 13.00
N LYS A 112 -4.60 11.20 12.75
CA LYS A 112 -4.41 12.60 12.32
C LYS A 112 -5.25 13.00 11.09
N ARG A 113 -5.65 12.02 10.29
CA ARG A 113 -6.50 12.12 9.10
C ARG A 113 -7.19 10.78 8.87
N ASP A 114 -8.33 10.77 8.19
CA ASP A 114 -8.92 9.55 7.63
C ASP A 114 -7.95 8.95 6.58
N PRO A 115 -7.32 7.80 6.84
CA PRO A 115 -6.32 7.22 5.95
C PRO A 115 -6.91 6.74 4.60
N VAL A 116 -8.23 6.71 4.46
CA VAL A 116 -8.90 6.38 3.19
C VAL A 116 -9.02 7.61 2.27
N SER A 117 -8.90 8.83 2.81
CA SER A 117 -9.12 10.09 2.06
C SER A 117 -8.01 10.47 1.06
N GLY A 118 -6.97 9.64 0.90
CA GLY A 118 -5.82 9.88 0.03
C GLY A 118 -5.41 8.65 -0.80
N VAL A 119 -6.30 7.67 -0.97
CA VAL A 119 -5.99 6.42 -1.68
C VAL A 119 -6.17 6.59 -3.19
N ILE A 120 -5.11 6.31 -3.94
CA ILE A 120 -5.12 6.17 -5.40
C ILE A 120 -4.99 4.67 -5.72
N GLY A 121 -6.05 4.08 -6.28
CA GLY A 121 -6.04 2.69 -6.74
C GLY A 121 -5.69 2.59 -8.23
N VAL A 122 -4.68 1.79 -8.58
CA VAL A 122 -4.19 1.64 -9.96
C VAL A 122 -3.83 0.19 -10.31
#